data_AF-A0A2S6AMB4-F1
#
_entry.id   AF-A0A2S6AMB4-F1
#
_cell.length_a   1.000
_cell.length_b   1.000
_cell.length_c   1.000
_cell.angle_alpha   90.00
_cell.angle_beta   90.00
_cell.angle_gamma   90.00
#
_symmetry.space_group_name_H-M   'P 1'
#
loop_
_entity.id
_entity.type
_entity.pdbx_description
1 polymer ?
#
loop_
_entity_poly.entity_id
_entity_poly.type
_entity_poly.pdbx_seq_one_letter_code
_entity_poly.pdbx_strand_id
1 'polypeptide(L)'
;MIEQIRSRLNDTAAGDIAAAVSHLDAIAGGTVPDAAAITLELRRIEIALPNDPSAAIGKAKNVVEATAKAVLSDLGQPYSSSGDVPGLVSTAMKALDIDNDSVAEHDRALAKLMTQLSGLAQLLAIYRNKAGDGHAYEELPAGLDLRHGRLAVRAAIAWAAFMLDTLHDRHADMMAAHAFRHSLDRRPRDGQPHPGEETPDRSSSSSLLSSSR
;
A
#
# COMPACT_ATOMS: atom_id res chain seq x y z
N MET A 1 -14.27 40.04 13.41
CA MET A 1 -13.03 39.41 13.90
C MET A 1 -13.23 37.93 14.27
N ILE A 2 -14.25 37.57 15.06
CA ILE A 2 -14.57 36.16 15.40
C ILE A 2 -14.97 35.32 14.17
N GLU A 3 -15.65 35.93 13.20
CA GLU A 3 -16.10 35.27 11.96
C GLU A 3 -14.95 34.98 10.97
N GLN A 4 -13.92 35.84 10.95
CA GLN A 4 -12.69 35.61 10.17
C GLN A 4 -11.83 34.48 10.76
N ILE A 5 -11.86 34.29 12.09
CA ILE A 5 -11.19 33.16 12.78
C ILE A 5 -11.92 31.85 12.48
N ARG A 6 -13.26 31.85 12.42
CA ARG A 6 -14.05 30.69 11.94
C ARG A 6 -13.80 30.38 10.47
N SER A 7 -13.58 31.39 9.62
CA SER A 7 -13.27 31.15 8.19
C SER A 7 -11.88 30.53 7.98
N ARG A 8 -10.91 30.75 8.89
CA ARG A 8 -9.60 30.08 8.88
C ARG A 8 -9.66 28.63 9.41
N LEU A 9 -10.72 28.24 10.11
CA LEU A 9 -10.95 26.82 10.48
C LEU A 9 -11.38 25.96 9.29
N ASN A 10 -11.85 26.59 8.20
CA ASN A 10 -12.07 25.99 6.87
C ASN A 10 -10.79 26.02 6.02
N ASP A 11 -9.61 25.89 6.63
CA ASP A 11 -8.31 25.81 5.96
C ASP A 11 -8.26 24.59 4.99
N THR A 12 -8.84 24.75 3.81
CA THR A 12 -8.53 24.03 2.57
C THR A 12 -7.16 24.44 2.03
N ALA A 13 -6.54 25.49 2.58
CA ALA A 13 -5.22 25.99 2.17
C ALA A 13 -4.04 25.09 2.58
N ALA A 14 -4.23 24.14 3.49
CA ALA A 14 -3.19 23.18 3.90
C ALA A 14 -3.56 21.74 3.54
N GLY A 15 -4.01 21.49 2.31
CA GLY A 15 -4.46 20.17 1.88
C GLY A 15 -5.78 19.80 2.55
N ASP A 16 -6.81 19.60 1.73
CA ASP A 16 -8.12 19.18 2.20
C ASP A 16 -8.02 17.78 2.84
N ILE A 17 -7.99 17.74 4.18
CA ILE A 17 -7.88 16.49 4.94
C ILE A 17 -9.10 15.60 4.67
N ALA A 18 -10.30 16.18 4.48
CA ALA A 18 -11.50 15.39 4.20
C ALA A 18 -11.39 14.72 2.83
N ALA A 19 -10.89 15.44 1.82
CA ALA A 19 -10.58 14.85 0.52
C ALA A 19 -9.50 13.77 0.63
N ALA A 20 -8.45 13.98 1.45
CA ALA A 20 -7.41 12.99 1.67
C ALA A 20 -7.94 11.72 2.37
N VAL A 21 -8.84 11.87 3.35
CA VAL A 21 -9.54 10.73 3.99
C VAL A 21 -10.39 9.98 2.98
N SER A 22 -11.18 10.70 2.17
CA SER A 22 -12.02 10.10 1.12
C SER A 22 -11.19 9.36 0.07
N HIS A 23 -10.04 9.93 -0.31
CA HIS A 23 -9.12 9.31 -1.25
C HIS A 23 -8.50 8.04 -0.68
N LEU A 24 -8.07 8.07 0.58
CA LEU A 24 -7.51 6.89 1.25
C LEU A 24 -8.55 5.77 1.37
N ASP A 25 -9.81 6.09 1.65
CA ASP A 25 -10.93 5.14 1.68
C ASP A 25 -11.11 4.46 0.31
N ALA A 26 -11.04 5.25 -0.78
CA ALA A 26 -11.13 4.74 -2.14
C ALA A 26 -9.94 3.85 -2.52
N ILE A 27 -8.71 4.23 -2.16
CA ILE A 27 -7.51 3.41 -2.39
C ILE A 27 -7.64 2.09 -1.62
N ALA A 28 -8.00 2.13 -0.33
CA ALA A 28 -8.14 0.93 0.49
C ALA A 28 -9.15 -0.06 -0.12
N GLY A 29 -10.33 0.43 -0.52
CA GLY A 29 -11.36 -0.40 -1.15
C GLY A 29 -10.98 -0.95 -2.54
N GLY A 30 -10.02 -0.34 -3.24
CA GLY A 30 -9.50 -0.80 -4.53
C GLY A 30 -8.29 -1.74 -4.42
N THR A 31 -7.61 -1.77 -3.29
CA THR A 31 -6.32 -2.47 -3.13
C THR A 31 -6.43 -3.73 -2.30
N VAL A 32 -7.06 -3.67 -1.11
CA VAL A 32 -7.13 -4.81 -0.19
C VAL A 32 -8.48 -5.55 -0.30
N PRO A 33 -8.53 -6.88 -0.10
CA PRO A 33 -9.77 -7.65 -0.21
C PRO A 33 -10.85 -7.25 0.81
N ASP A 34 -10.44 -6.85 2.01
CA ASP A 34 -11.32 -6.36 3.07
C ASP A 34 -10.79 -5.05 3.67
N ALA A 35 -11.38 -3.94 3.24
CA ALA A 35 -11.05 -2.60 3.71
C ALA A 35 -11.93 -2.12 4.89
N ALA A 36 -12.87 -2.94 5.38
CA ALA A 36 -13.93 -2.48 6.28
C ALA A 36 -13.40 -1.85 7.58
N ALA A 37 -12.32 -2.40 8.13
CA ALA A 37 -11.67 -1.86 9.33
C ALA A 37 -11.04 -0.47 9.07
N ILE A 38 -10.42 -0.27 7.90
CA ILE A 38 -9.84 1.02 7.51
C ILE A 38 -10.95 2.05 7.33
N THR A 39 -11.98 1.71 6.54
CA THR A 39 -13.15 2.58 6.29
C THR A 39 -13.83 3.01 7.59
N LEU A 40 -14.01 2.08 8.54
CA LEU A 40 -14.61 2.39 9.84
C LEU A 40 -13.83 3.47 10.60
N GLU A 41 -12.49 3.35 10.66
CA GLU A 41 -11.66 4.30 11.37
C GLU A 41 -11.56 5.64 10.65
N LEU A 42 -11.58 5.66 9.31
CA LEU A 42 -11.66 6.87 8.50
C LEU A 42 -12.96 7.64 8.74
N ARG A 43 -14.11 6.96 8.81
CA ARG A 43 -15.40 7.58 9.19
C ARG A 43 -15.34 8.17 10.60
N ARG A 44 -14.69 7.48 11.55
CA ARG A 44 -14.51 8.00 12.92
C ARG A 44 -13.61 9.24 12.93
N ILE A 45 -12.60 9.31 12.07
CA ILE A 45 -11.77 10.51 11.88
C ILE A 45 -12.62 11.69 11.37
N GLU A 46 -13.47 11.48 10.36
CA GLU A 46 -14.34 12.54 9.80
C GLU A 46 -15.24 13.16 10.87
N ILE A 47 -15.77 12.33 11.78
CA ILE A 47 -16.60 12.78 12.89
C ILE A 47 -15.80 13.56 13.94
N ALA A 48 -14.58 13.12 14.25
CA ALA A 48 -13.76 13.70 15.32
C ALA A 48 -13.05 15.01 14.92
N LEU A 49 -12.57 15.12 13.68
CA LEU A 49 -11.75 16.24 13.20
C LEU A 49 -12.30 17.65 13.49
N PRO A 50 -13.62 17.91 13.44
CA PRO A 50 -14.15 19.25 13.69
C PRO A 50 -14.08 19.72 15.14
N ASN A 51 -14.06 18.80 16.12
CA ASN A 51 -14.32 19.17 17.52
C ASN A 51 -13.61 18.32 18.59
N ASP A 52 -13.04 17.15 18.25
CA ASP A 52 -12.42 16.24 19.21
C ASP A 52 -11.00 15.85 18.76
N PRO A 53 -9.97 16.64 19.15
CA PRO A 53 -8.59 16.33 18.79
C PRO A 53 -8.09 15.02 19.42
N SER A 54 -8.57 14.66 20.63
CA SER A 54 -8.17 13.43 21.31
C SER A 54 -8.71 12.20 20.59
N ALA A 55 -9.98 12.22 20.19
CA ALA A 55 -10.54 11.16 19.37
C ALA A 55 -9.81 11.07 18.03
N ALA A 56 -9.57 12.19 17.34
CA ALA A 56 -8.86 12.19 16.07
C ALA A 56 -7.46 11.55 16.17
N ILE A 57 -6.70 11.83 17.23
CA ILE A 57 -5.40 11.19 17.50
C ILE A 57 -5.56 9.68 17.72
N GLY A 58 -6.54 9.27 18.51
CA GLY A 58 -6.83 7.86 18.75
C GLY A 58 -7.15 7.10 17.46
N LYS A 59 -7.99 7.68 16.61
CA LYS A 59 -8.39 7.07 15.33
C LYS A 59 -7.28 7.10 14.29
N ALA A 60 -6.41 8.11 14.28
CA ALA A 60 -5.22 8.12 13.43
C ALA A 60 -4.31 6.90 13.68
N LYS A 61 -4.06 6.56 14.95
CA LYS A 61 -3.34 5.32 15.30
C LYS A 61 -4.09 4.09 14.79
N ASN A 62 -5.41 4.04 14.97
CA ASN A 62 -6.21 2.89 14.54
C ASN A 62 -6.19 2.70 13.01
N VAL A 63 -6.15 3.78 12.21
CA VAL A 63 -5.98 3.69 10.74
C VAL A 63 -4.64 3.03 10.39
N VAL A 64 -3.54 3.41 11.06
CA VAL A 64 -2.23 2.76 10.86
C VAL A 64 -2.31 1.27 11.20
N GLU A 65 -2.92 0.92 12.34
CA GLU A 65 -3.08 -0.48 12.73
C GLU A 65 -3.92 -1.29 11.74
N ALA A 66 -5.09 -0.78 11.36
CA ALA A 66 -6.00 -1.42 10.42
C ALA A 66 -5.32 -1.62 9.06
N THR A 67 -4.58 -0.62 8.59
CA THR A 67 -3.84 -0.69 7.33
C THR A 67 -2.71 -1.71 7.40
N ALA A 68 -1.90 -1.72 8.46
CA ALA A 68 -0.84 -2.69 8.64
C ALA A 68 -1.38 -4.13 8.65
N LYS A 69 -2.48 -4.37 9.39
CA LYS A 69 -3.14 -5.67 9.46
C LYS A 69 -3.72 -6.09 8.11
N ALA A 70 -4.35 -5.17 7.37
CA ALA A 70 -4.89 -5.45 6.04
C ALA A 70 -3.78 -5.84 5.04
N VAL A 71 -2.67 -5.08 5.00
CA VAL A 71 -1.50 -5.39 4.16
C VAL A 71 -0.91 -6.75 4.51
N LEU A 72 -0.69 -7.03 5.81
CA LEU A 72 -0.13 -8.30 6.24
C LEU A 72 -1.06 -9.48 5.93
N SER A 73 -2.37 -9.32 6.15
CA SER A 73 -3.37 -10.33 5.81
C SER A 73 -3.40 -10.63 4.31
N ASP A 74 -3.35 -9.60 3.48
CA ASP A 74 -3.35 -9.72 2.02
C ASP A 74 -2.08 -10.43 1.50
N LEU A 75 -0.92 -10.10 2.05
CA LEU A 75 0.36 -10.76 1.76
C LEU A 75 0.53 -12.13 2.44
N GLY A 76 -0.49 -12.64 3.14
CA GLY A 76 -0.45 -13.92 3.85
C GLY A 76 0.57 -13.97 5.00
N GLN A 77 0.99 -12.83 5.54
CA GLN A 77 1.97 -12.73 6.61
C GLN A 77 1.30 -12.82 7.99
N PRO A 78 1.82 -13.67 8.90
CA PRO A 78 1.25 -13.80 10.24
C PRO A 78 1.55 -12.56 11.10
N TYR A 79 0.58 -12.17 11.92
CA TYR A 79 0.74 -11.16 12.96
C TYR A 79 -0.11 -11.49 14.18
N SER A 80 0.28 -10.96 15.34
CA SER A 80 -0.53 -11.07 16.54
C SER A 80 -1.71 -10.11 16.48
N SER A 81 -2.92 -10.59 16.80
CA SER A 81 -4.10 -9.73 16.92
C SER A 81 -3.92 -8.66 18.01
N SER A 82 -3.11 -8.97 19.04
CA SER A 82 -2.70 -8.08 20.11
C SER A 82 -1.34 -7.41 19.86
N GLY A 83 -0.83 -7.46 18.63
CA GLY A 83 0.42 -6.78 18.26
C GLY A 83 0.31 -5.28 18.48
N ASP A 84 1.40 -4.67 18.95
CA ASP A 84 1.47 -3.23 19.07
C ASP A 84 1.70 -2.58 17.70
N VAL A 85 1.35 -1.30 17.58
CA VAL A 85 1.51 -0.57 16.32
C VAL A 85 2.97 -0.54 15.84
N PRO A 86 3.99 -0.34 16.70
CA PRO A 86 5.38 -0.41 16.25
C PRO A 86 5.77 -1.74 15.62
N GLY A 87 5.39 -2.87 16.22
CA GLY A 87 5.61 -4.19 15.63
C GLY A 87 4.91 -4.35 14.28
N LEU A 88 3.62 -4.02 14.23
CA LEU A 88 2.82 -4.12 13.01
C LEU A 88 3.37 -3.27 11.86
N VAL A 89 3.77 -2.03 12.14
CA VAL A 89 4.37 -1.12 11.14
C VAL A 89 5.66 -1.72 10.59
N SER A 90 6.55 -2.19 11.46
CA SER A 90 7.83 -2.77 11.06
C SER A 90 7.63 -4.04 10.20
N THR A 91 6.76 -4.94 10.64
CA THR A 91 6.45 -6.17 9.91
C THR A 91 5.80 -5.89 8.55
N ALA A 92 4.87 -4.93 8.48
CA ALA A 92 4.21 -4.59 7.22
C ALA A 92 5.18 -3.96 6.21
N MET A 93 6.05 -3.05 6.64
CA MET A 93 7.06 -2.44 5.76
C MET A 93 8.05 -3.49 5.25
N LYS A 94 8.47 -4.42 6.12
CA LYS A 94 9.34 -5.52 5.72
C LYS A 94 8.65 -6.48 4.75
N ALA A 95 7.37 -6.80 4.96
CA ALA A 95 6.59 -7.62 4.04
C ALA A 95 6.45 -7.01 2.64
N LEU A 96 6.49 -5.68 2.56
CA LEU A 96 6.50 -4.91 1.32
C LEU A 96 7.91 -4.60 0.77
N ASP A 97 8.98 -5.11 1.38
CA ASP A 97 10.37 -4.85 0.99
C ASP A 97 10.72 -3.35 0.90
N ILE A 98 10.07 -2.53 1.73
CA ILE A 98 10.27 -1.07 1.81
C ILE A 98 10.83 -0.64 3.17
N ASP A 99 11.27 -1.60 3.99
CA ASP A 99 12.03 -1.31 5.19
C ASP A 99 13.46 -0.83 4.85
N ASN A 100 14.18 -0.34 5.85
CA ASN A 100 15.50 0.26 5.63
C ASN A 100 16.47 -0.71 4.96
N ASP A 101 16.52 -1.96 5.43
CA ASP A 101 17.51 -2.93 4.97
C ASP A 101 17.28 -3.28 3.50
N SER A 102 16.00 -3.40 3.09
CA SER A 102 15.60 -3.70 1.72
C SER A 102 15.91 -2.56 0.73
N VAL A 103 15.82 -1.30 1.18
CA VAL A 103 15.98 -0.13 0.31
C VAL A 103 17.41 0.43 0.31
N ALA A 104 18.14 0.30 1.42
CA ALA A 104 19.41 0.99 1.64
C ALA A 104 20.54 0.60 0.70
N GLU A 105 20.50 -0.62 0.14
CA GLU A 105 21.48 -1.07 -0.86
C GLU A 105 21.34 -0.29 -2.17
N HIS A 106 20.11 0.04 -2.55
CA HIS A 106 19.80 0.67 -3.84
C HIS A 106 19.65 2.19 -3.74
N ASP A 107 19.06 2.68 -2.64
CA ASP A 107 18.85 4.11 -2.41
C ASP A 107 18.87 4.45 -0.91
N ARG A 108 20.03 4.94 -0.45
CA ARG A 108 20.21 5.37 0.95
C ARG A 108 19.37 6.59 1.33
N ALA A 109 19.02 7.45 0.39
CA ALA A 109 18.20 8.62 0.67
C ALA A 109 16.75 8.20 0.89
N LEU A 110 16.23 7.32 0.04
CA LEU A 110 14.91 6.73 0.20
C LEU A 110 14.82 5.89 1.47
N ALA A 111 15.83 5.07 1.79
CA ALA A 111 15.85 4.29 3.04
C ALA A 111 15.74 5.18 4.30
N LYS A 112 16.40 6.35 4.29
CA LYS A 112 16.25 7.34 5.36
C LYS A 112 14.83 7.90 5.41
N LEU A 113 14.22 8.20 4.26
CA LEU A 113 12.84 8.66 4.19
C LEU A 113 11.86 7.61 4.73
N MET A 114 12.03 6.33 4.36
CA MET A 114 11.25 5.20 4.89
C MET A 114 11.39 5.07 6.41
N THR A 115 12.60 5.26 6.93
CA THR A 115 12.85 5.26 8.37
C THR A 115 12.07 6.38 9.07
N GLN A 116 12.03 7.59 8.49
CA GLN A 116 11.24 8.69 9.05
C GLN A 116 9.73 8.42 8.96
N LEU A 117 9.26 7.88 7.84
CA LEU A 117 7.86 7.53 7.64
C LEU A 117 7.39 6.46 8.65
N SER A 118 8.21 5.43 8.87
CA SER A 118 8.00 4.43 9.92
C SER A 118 7.97 5.07 11.31
N GLY A 119 8.94 5.94 11.60
CA GLY A 119 9.02 6.66 12.88
C GLY A 119 7.77 7.50 13.16
N LEU A 120 7.23 8.18 12.14
CA LEU A 120 5.99 8.95 12.27
C LEU A 120 4.80 8.06 12.68
N ALA A 121 4.62 6.92 12.02
CA ALA A 121 3.55 5.97 12.35
C ALA A 121 3.69 5.40 13.76
N GLN A 122 4.92 5.10 14.19
CA GLN A 122 5.21 4.61 15.55
C GLN A 122 4.96 5.68 16.62
N LEU A 123 5.35 6.92 16.36
CA LEU A 123 5.13 8.05 17.28
C LEU A 123 3.65 8.33 17.53
N LEU A 124 2.75 7.94 16.62
CA LEU A 124 1.30 8.04 16.86
C LEU A 124 0.84 7.17 18.03
N ALA A 125 1.45 6.00 18.26
CA ALA A 125 1.11 5.15 19.41
C ALA A 125 1.48 5.85 20.73
N ILE A 126 2.67 6.46 20.77
CA ILE A 126 3.14 7.23 21.92
C ILE A 126 2.26 8.48 22.13
N TYR A 127 1.94 9.19 21.05
CA TYR A 127 1.14 10.40 21.13
C TYR A 127 -0.31 10.11 21.54
N ARG A 128 -0.90 9.02 21.05
CA ARG A 128 -2.21 8.53 21.51
C ARG A 128 -2.20 8.24 23.00
N ASN A 129 -1.16 7.61 23.54
CA ASN A 129 -1.10 7.33 24.97
C ASN A 129 -1.07 8.60 25.83
N LYS A 130 -0.50 9.69 25.29
CA LYS A 130 -0.46 11.00 25.96
C LYS A 130 -1.73 11.84 25.78
N ALA A 131 -2.35 11.78 24.60
CA ALA A 131 -3.34 12.77 24.17
C ALA A 131 -4.58 12.20 23.46
N GLY A 132 -4.70 10.87 23.34
CA GLY A 132 -5.84 10.21 22.68
C GLY A 132 -6.92 9.72 23.64
N ASP A 133 -8.14 9.53 23.13
CA ASP A 133 -9.40 9.20 23.85
C ASP A 133 -9.46 7.80 24.51
N GLY A 134 -8.33 7.13 24.59
CA GLY A 134 -8.22 5.72 24.86
C GLY A 134 -8.26 5.28 26.32
N HIS A 135 -8.05 6.22 27.23
CA HIS A 135 -8.03 6.03 28.67
C HIS A 135 -8.56 7.30 29.33
N ALA A 136 -9.17 7.16 30.52
CA ALA A 136 -9.56 8.33 31.31
C ALA A 136 -8.30 9.12 31.69
N TYR A 137 -8.36 10.44 31.55
CA TYR A 137 -7.28 11.31 32.00
C TYR A 137 -7.46 11.62 33.49
N GLU A 138 -6.36 11.56 34.24
CA GLU A 138 -6.32 12.17 35.59
C GLU A 138 -6.38 13.70 35.49
N GLU A 139 -5.81 14.28 34.43
CA GLU A 139 -5.90 15.70 34.06
C GLU A 139 -6.01 15.85 32.53
N LEU A 140 -6.93 16.70 32.04
CA LEU A 140 -7.07 17.01 30.60
C LEU A 140 -5.71 17.43 30.01
N PRO A 141 -5.31 16.92 28.83
CA PRO A 141 -4.06 17.34 28.19
C PRO A 141 -4.04 18.85 27.96
N ALA A 142 -3.26 19.58 28.76
CA ALA A 142 -3.16 21.03 28.65
C ALA A 142 -2.60 21.42 27.27
N GLY A 143 -3.28 22.33 26.56
CA GLY A 143 -2.84 22.86 25.27
C GLY A 143 -3.16 21.99 24.04
N LEU A 144 -4.01 20.96 24.17
CA LEU A 144 -4.44 20.14 23.03
C LEU A 144 -5.44 20.89 22.13
N ASP A 145 -4.96 21.31 20.96
CA ASP A 145 -5.75 21.97 19.90
C ASP A 145 -6.06 21.05 18.71
N LEU A 146 -7.11 21.38 17.93
CA LEU A 146 -7.56 20.70 16.70
C LEU A 146 -6.43 20.51 15.68
N ARG A 147 -5.48 21.45 15.62
CA ARG A 147 -4.31 21.31 14.73
C ARG A 147 -3.46 20.07 15.02
N HIS A 148 -3.44 19.59 16.27
CA HIS A 148 -2.69 18.38 16.62
C HIS A 148 -3.43 17.11 16.21
N GLY A 149 -4.77 17.10 16.33
CA GLY A 149 -5.59 16.05 15.74
C GLY A 149 -5.40 15.95 14.24
N ARG A 150 -5.41 17.11 13.55
CA ARG A 150 -5.12 17.21 12.11
C ARG A 150 -3.71 16.72 11.75
N LEU A 151 -2.70 17.05 12.55
CA LEU A 151 -1.32 16.56 12.36
C LEU A 151 -1.25 15.04 12.46
N ALA A 152 -1.86 14.46 13.50
CA ALA A 152 -1.87 13.01 13.71
C ALA A 152 -2.56 12.28 12.54
N VAL A 153 -3.71 12.79 12.10
CA VAL A 153 -4.45 12.24 10.96
C VAL A 153 -3.63 12.34 9.66
N ARG A 154 -2.98 13.47 9.39
CA ARG A 154 -2.13 13.62 8.20
C ARG A 154 -0.94 12.64 8.22
N ALA A 155 -0.33 12.43 9.38
CA ALA A 155 0.76 11.46 9.52
C ALA A 155 0.26 10.03 9.25
N ALA A 156 -0.91 9.66 9.78
CA ALA A 156 -1.52 8.36 9.52
C ALA A 156 -1.87 8.17 8.04
N ILE A 157 -2.45 9.18 7.39
CA ILE A 157 -2.78 9.15 5.96
C ILE A 157 -1.51 9.00 5.12
N ALA A 158 -0.46 9.76 5.39
CA ALA A 158 0.79 9.68 4.63
C ALA A 158 1.40 8.27 4.69
N TRP A 159 1.41 7.65 5.87
CA TRP A 159 1.89 6.28 6.02
C TRP A 159 0.96 5.28 5.32
N ALA A 160 -0.34 5.33 5.59
CA ALA A 160 -1.31 4.37 5.07
C ALA A 160 -1.42 4.42 3.54
N ALA A 161 -1.47 5.62 2.95
CA ALA A 161 -1.52 5.80 1.50
C ALA A 161 -0.30 5.17 0.84
N PHE A 162 0.91 5.46 1.33
CA PHE A 162 2.13 4.89 0.76
C PHE A 162 2.16 3.35 0.82
N MET A 163 1.70 2.76 1.93
CA MET A 163 1.61 1.31 2.07
C MET A 163 0.62 0.69 1.06
N LEU A 164 -0.55 1.30 0.89
CA LEU A 164 -1.57 0.80 -0.01
C LEU A 164 -1.21 1.03 -1.49
N ASP A 165 -0.60 2.16 -1.84
CA ASP A 165 -0.09 2.41 -3.19
C ASP A 165 0.99 1.38 -3.55
N THR A 166 1.94 1.14 -2.63
CA THR A 166 2.98 0.11 -2.82
C THR A 166 2.39 -1.28 -3.03
N LEU A 167 1.36 -1.65 -2.25
CA LEU A 167 0.68 -2.92 -2.40
C LEU A 167 -0.09 -3.01 -3.73
N HIS A 168 -0.75 -1.92 -4.13
CA HIS A 168 -1.45 -1.82 -5.40
C HIS A 168 -0.51 -2.06 -6.59
N ASP A 169 0.63 -1.37 -6.60
CA ASP A 169 1.63 -1.51 -7.66
C ASP A 169 2.18 -2.96 -7.71
N ARG A 170 2.42 -3.57 -6.55
CA ARG A 170 2.83 -4.98 -6.44
C ARG A 170 1.80 -5.95 -7.04
N HIS A 171 0.50 -5.70 -6.82
CA HIS A 171 -0.56 -6.48 -7.44
C HIS A 171 -0.56 -6.31 -8.96
N ALA A 172 -0.42 -5.08 -9.45
CA ALA A 172 -0.37 -4.79 -10.88
C ALA A 172 0.82 -5.51 -11.56
N ASP A 173 2.01 -5.46 -10.95
CA ASP A 173 3.21 -6.13 -11.44
C ASP A 173 3.03 -7.66 -11.49
N MET A 174 2.44 -8.24 -10.45
CA MET A 174 2.18 -9.68 -10.38
C MET A 174 1.18 -10.13 -11.46
N MET A 175 0.14 -9.33 -11.72
CA MET A 175 -0.82 -9.58 -12.79
C MET A 175 -0.18 -9.47 -14.18
N ALA A 176 0.66 -8.46 -14.40
CA ALA A 176 1.40 -8.29 -15.65
C ALA A 176 2.35 -9.49 -15.90
N ALA A 177 3.07 -9.93 -14.87
CA ALA A 177 3.96 -11.09 -14.96
C ALA A 177 3.20 -12.40 -15.22
N HIS A 178 2.01 -12.57 -14.64
CA HIS A 178 1.15 -13.73 -14.92
C HIS A 178 0.63 -13.71 -16.37
N ALA A 179 0.12 -12.57 -16.84
CA ALA A 179 -0.34 -12.40 -18.21
C ALA A 179 0.77 -12.66 -19.24
N PHE A 180 1.98 -12.16 -18.98
CA PHE A 180 3.14 -12.39 -19.83
C PHE A 180 3.51 -13.89 -19.90
N ARG A 181 3.61 -14.59 -18.75
CA ARG A 181 3.91 -16.04 -18.73
C ARG A 181 2.88 -16.85 -19.51
N HIS A 182 1.59 -16.56 -19.33
CA HIS A 182 0.51 -17.23 -20.05
C HIS A 182 0.53 -16.94 -21.56
N SER A 183 1.04 -15.77 -21.99
CA SER A 183 1.25 -15.47 -23.43
C SER A 183 2.42 -16.28 -24.04
N LEU A 184 3.46 -16.61 -23.28
CA LEU A 184 4.58 -17.42 -23.74
C LEU A 184 4.19 -18.89 -23.93
N ASP A 185 3.35 -19.43 -23.04
CA ASP A 185 2.89 -20.83 -23.09
C ASP A 185 1.93 -21.11 -24.26
N ARG A 186 1.29 -20.06 -24.80
CA ARG A 186 0.36 -20.15 -25.95
C ARG A 186 1.02 -20.03 -27.32
N ARG A 187 2.34 -19.83 -27.41
CA ARG A 187 3.01 -19.88 -28.73
C ARG A 187 2.96 -21.31 -29.27
N PRO A 188 2.64 -21.50 -30.56
CA PRO A 188 2.77 -22.82 -31.18
C PRO A 188 4.22 -23.31 -30.97
N ARG A 189 4.40 -24.59 -30.62
CA ARG A 189 5.73 -25.21 -30.70
C ARG A 189 6.10 -25.30 -32.17
N ASP A 190 6.70 -24.24 -32.71
CA ASP A 190 7.32 -24.28 -34.03
C ASP A 190 8.34 -25.43 -34.03
N GLY A 191 8.00 -26.52 -34.70
CA GLY A 191 8.90 -27.67 -34.91
C GLY A 191 8.40 -29.06 -34.51
N GLN A 192 7.12 -29.28 -34.17
CA GLN A 192 6.57 -30.65 -34.24
C GLN A 192 6.19 -30.94 -35.70
N PRO A 193 6.89 -31.84 -36.41
CA PRO A 193 6.50 -32.21 -37.76
C PRO A 193 5.09 -32.81 -37.72
N HIS A 194 4.18 -32.28 -38.53
CA HIS A 194 2.87 -32.87 -38.72
C HIS A 194 3.05 -34.31 -39.27
N PRO A 195 2.43 -35.32 -38.66
CA PRO A 195 2.43 -36.66 -39.21
C PRO A 195 1.49 -36.67 -40.42
N GLY A 196 2.03 -36.43 -41.62
CA GLY A 196 1.22 -36.43 -42.84
C GLY A 196 1.87 -35.93 -44.13
N GLU A 197 3.08 -35.39 -44.12
CA GLU A 197 3.77 -35.06 -45.38
C GLU A 197 4.51 -36.29 -45.91
N GLU A 198 3.81 -37.04 -46.77
CA GLU A 198 4.40 -38.03 -47.66
C GLU A 198 5.51 -37.38 -48.49
N THR A 199 6.74 -37.85 -48.29
CA THR A 199 7.86 -37.54 -49.17
C THR A 199 7.61 -38.20 -50.54
N PRO A 200 7.69 -37.47 -51.67
CA PRO A 200 7.52 -38.09 -52.96
C PRO A 200 8.74 -38.97 -53.25
N ASP A 201 8.45 -40.23 -53.56
CA ASP A 201 9.38 -41.27 -53.95
C ASP A 201 10.31 -40.81 -55.09
N ARG A 202 11.60 -40.71 -54.79
CA ARG A 202 12.65 -40.53 -55.79
C ARG A 202 13.10 -41.91 -56.29
N SER A 203 12.23 -42.57 -57.03
CA SER A 203 12.60 -43.72 -57.85
C SER A 203 12.15 -43.49 -59.28
N SER A 204 13.04 -42.90 -60.09
CA SER A 204 13.21 -43.16 -61.54
C SER A 204 14.03 -42.05 -62.18
N SER A 205 15.29 -42.36 -62.48
CA SER A 205 15.96 -42.14 -63.78
C SER A 205 17.45 -42.29 -63.59
N SER A 206 17.92 -43.53 -63.66
CA SER A 206 19.31 -43.85 -63.96
C SER A 206 19.49 -43.93 -65.47
N SER A 207 20.72 -43.62 -65.90
CA SER A 207 21.35 -43.89 -67.20
C SER A 207 20.91 -43.03 -68.40
N LEU A 208 21.83 -42.17 -68.86
CA LEU A 208 22.56 -42.38 -70.10
C LEU A 208 23.96 -41.72 -70.02
N LEU A 209 24.98 -42.54 -70.26
CA LEU A 209 26.40 -42.19 -70.40
C LEU A 209 26.72 -41.75 -71.84
N SER A 210 27.84 -41.02 -71.98
CA SER A 210 28.77 -41.02 -73.14
C SER A 210 28.48 -40.07 -74.31
N SER A 211 29.33 -39.04 -74.52
CA SER A 211 30.56 -39.11 -75.35
C SER A 211 30.96 -37.76 -75.94
N SER A 212 32.24 -37.43 -75.80
CA SER A 212 33.13 -36.74 -76.77
C SER A 212 32.63 -35.55 -77.60
N ARG A 213 33.14 -34.34 -77.30
CA ARG A 213 34.26 -33.67 -78.00
C ARG A 213 34.49 -32.27 -77.43
#